data_AF-A0A7W8CE84-F1
#
_entry.id   AF-A0A7W8CE84-F1
#
_cell.length_a   1.000
_cell.length_b   1.000
_cell.length_c   1.000
_cell.angle_alpha   90.00
_cell.angle_beta   90.00
_cell.angle_gamma   90.00
#
_symmetry.space_group_name_H-M   'P 1'
#
loop_
_entity.id
_entity.type
_entity.pdbx_description
1 polymer ?
#
loop_
_entity_poly.entity_id
_entity_poly.type
_entity_poly.pdbx_seq_one_letter_code
_entity_poly.pdbx_strand_id
1 'polypeptide(L)' 'MDITWQSRCTPGPASVVAAAFAAEPDLVLCPNLKERVPAKVWQNWPTVILHPGPVGDQGPSSLDRAILDREPVWA' A
#
# COMPACT_ATOMS: atom_id res chain seq x y z
N MET A 1 -13.84 -15.46 -13.02
CA MET A 1 -13.03 -14.45 -12.32
C MET A 1 -11.83 -14.18 -13.20
N ASP A 2 -11.95 -13.20 -14.08
CA ASP A 2 -10.87 -12.80 -14.98
C ASP A 2 -9.93 -11.86 -14.23
N ILE A 3 -8.77 -12.36 -13.81
CA ILE A 3 -7.71 -11.52 -13.26
C ILE A 3 -6.95 -10.92 -14.45
N THR A 4 -7.45 -9.81 -14.97
CA THR A 4 -6.74 -9.02 -15.98
C THR A 4 -5.58 -8.29 -15.30
N TRP A 5 -4.40 -8.90 -15.30
CA TRP A 5 -3.16 -8.22 -14.95
C TRP A 5 -2.88 -7.14 -16.00
N GLN A 6 -3.25 -5.88 -15.71
CA GLN A 6 -2.80 -4.74 -16.50
C GLN A 6 -1.32 -4.48 -16.20
N SER A 7 -0.46 -5.22 -16.88
CA SER A 7 0.97 -4.99 -16.92
C SER A 7 1.24 -3.68 -17.67
N ARG A 8 1.29 -2.53 -16.98
CA ARG A 8 2.03 -1.33 -17.43
C ARG A 8 2.03 -0.15 -16.44
N CYS A 9 3.23 0.42 -16.29
CA CYS A 9 3.59 1.73 -15.75
C CYS A 9 3.38 1.95 -14.24
N THR A 10 4.46 2.21 -13.49
CA THR A 10 4.40 2.95 -12.21
C THR A 10 3.97 4.36 -12.53
N PRO A 11 2.72 4.73 -12.22
CA PRO A 11 2.23 5.99 -12.70
C PRO A 11 2.29 6.94 -11.48
N GLY A 12 2.68 8.21 -11.65
CA GLY A 12 2.73 9.17 -10.53
C GLY A 12 1.37 9.31 -9.80
N PRO A 13 1.28 10.09 -8.71
CA PRO A 13 0.07 10.15 -7.88
C PRO A 13 -1.23 10.45 -8.64
N ALA A 14 -1.17 11.35 -9.65
CA ALA A 14 -2.32 11.69 -10.49
C ALA A 14 -2.85 10.49 -11.29
N SER A 15 -1.98 9.57 -11.66
CA SER A 15 -2.33 8.41 -12.45
C SER A 15 -2.74 7.19 -11.64
N VAL A 16 -2.40 7.12 -10.35
CA VAL A 16 -3.01 6.14 -9.43
C VAL A 16 -4.49 6.47 -9.22
N VAL A 17 -4.83 7.76 -9.05
CA VAL A 17 -6.23 8.19 -8.92
C VAL A 17 -7.02 7.83 -10.18
N ALA A 18 -6.51 8.19 -11.37
CA ALA A 18 -7.17 7.88 -12.63
C ALA A 18 -7.36 6.36 -12.82
N ALA A 19 -6.36 5.55 -12.47
CA ALA A 19 -6.45 4.09 -12.54
C ALA A 19 -7.52 3.53 -11.59
N ALA A 20 -7.62 4.03 -10.35
CA ALA A 20 -8.63 3.60 -9.40
C ALA A 20 -10.06 3.91 -9.89
N PHE A 21 -10.29 5.10 -10.45
CA PHE A 21 -11.59 5.45 -11.03
C PHE A 21 -11.95 4.61 -12.25
N ALA A 22 -10.97 4.25 -13.10
CA ALA A 22 -11.21 3.41 -14.26
C ALA A 22 -11.45 1.94 -13.90
N ALA A 23 -10.86 1.46 -12.80
CA ALA A 23 -10.97 0.08 -12.36
C ALA A 23 -12.20 -0.18 -11.48
N GLU A 24 -12.75 0.85 -10.83
CA GLU A 24 -13.87 0.76 -9.88
C GLU A 24 -13.74 -0.43 -8.90
N PRO A 25 -12.63 -0.53 -8.15
CA PRO A 25 -12.32 -1.74 -7.39
C PRO A 25 -13.21 -1.90 -6.15
N ASP A 26 -13.56 -3.13 -5.79
CA ASP A 26 -14.16 -3.40 -4.48
C ASP A 26 -13.16 -3.20 -3.32
N LEU A 27 -11.85 -3.32 -3.60
CA LEU A 27 -10.77 -3.22 -2.64
C LEU A 27 -9.45 -2.76 -3.31
N VAL A 28 -8.76 -1.82 -2.67
CA VAL A 28 -7.39 -1.43 -3.01
C VAL A 28 -6.41 -2.04 -2.02
N LEU A 29 -5.46 -2.83 -2.52
CA LEU A 29 -4.38 -3.42 -1.72
C LEU A 29 -3.07 -2.66 -1.96
N CYS A 30 -2.42 -2.24 -0.89
CA CYS A 30 -1.14 -1.53 -0.93
C CYS A 30 -0.06 -2.35 -0.21
N PRO A 31 0.54 -3.36 -0.89
CA PRO A 31 1.49 -4.27 -0.26
C PRO A 31 2.88 -3.64 -0.05
N ASN A 32 3.23 -2.61 -0.82
CA ASN A 32 4.51 -1.91 -0.71
C ASN A 32 4.36 -0.46 -1.18
N LEU A 33 4.34 0.49 -0.25
CA LEU A 33 4.18 1.91 -0.55
C LEU A 33 5.50 2.66 -0.40
N LYS A 34 5.84 3.47 -1.41
CA LYS A 34 6.91 4.47 -1.32
C LYS A 34 6.36 5.88 -1.02
N GLU A 35 5.09 6.10 -1.33
CA GLU A 35 4.40 7.37 -1.19
C GLU A 35 3.02 7.13 -0.56
N ARG A 36 2.43 8.18 0.04
CA ARG A 36 1.09 8.08 0.62
C ARG A 36 0.06 7.84 -0.47
N VAL A 37 -0.94 7.00 -0.16
CA VAL A 37 -2.12 6.83 -1.02
C VAL A 37 -2.88 8.16 -1.11
N PRO A 38 -3.19 8.68 -2.31
CA PRO A 38 -3.97 9.91 -2.45
C PRO A 38 -5.33 9.82 -1.76
N ALA A 39 -5.78 10.92 -1.15
CA ALA A 39 -7.07 11.01 -0.46
C ALA A 39 -8.26 10.52 -1.29
N LYS A 40 -8.28 10.88 -2.57
CA LYS A 40 -9.33 10.47 -3.51
C LYS A 40 -9.45 8.96 -3.69
N VAL A 41 -8.44 8.17 -3.33
CA VAL A 41 -8.53 6.70 -3.41
C VAL A 41 -9.13 6.15 -2.13
N TRP A 42 -8.48 6.36 -0.98
CA TRP A 42 -8.93 5.74 0.28
C TRP A 42 -10.23 6.31 0.86
N GLN A 43 -10.68 7.48 0.37
CA GLN A 43 -12.01 8.01 0.71
C GLN A 43 -13.14 7.39 -0.12
N ASN A 44 -12.85 6.83 -1.31
CA ASN A 44 -13.87 6.27 -2.20
C ASN A 44 -13.90 4.74 -2.18
N TRP A 45 -12.78 4.08 -1.90
CA TRP A 45 -12.70 2.62 -1.85
C TRP A 45 -12.00 2.12 -0.59
N PRO A 46 -12.44 0.99 -0.01
CA PRO A 46 -11.70 0.31 1.03
C PRO A 46 -10.24 0.14 0.61
N THR A 47 -9.32 0.64 1.43
CA THR A 47 -7.89 0.66 1.12
C THR A 47 -7.12 0.05 2.28
N VAL A 48 -6.43 -1.06 2.01
CA VAL A 48 -5.65 -1.79 3.00
C VAL A 48 -4.17 -1.60 2.72
N ILE A 49 -3.48 -1.00 3.68
CA ILE A 49 -2.02 -0.83 3.66
C ILE A 49 -1.42 -1.96 4.49
N LEU A 50 -0.55 -2.76 3.87
CA LEU A 50 0.21 -3.77 4.61
C LEU A 50 1.42 -3.09 5.23
N HIS A 51 1.45 -3.10 6.56
CA HIS A 51 2.58 -2.61 7.33
C HIS A 51 3.44 -3.79 7.80
N PRO A 52 4.76 -3.82 7.52
CA PRO A 52 5.63 -4.91 7.93
C PRO A 52 6.10 -4.73 9.39
N GLY A 53 5.15 -4.60 10.31
CA GLY A 53 5.41 -4.41 11.74
C GLY A 53 4.21 -4.72 12.62
N PRO A 54 4.44 -4.92 13.92
CA PRO A 54 3.40 -5.22 14.89
C PRO A 54 2.42 -4.05 15.05
N VAL A 55 1.30 -4.31 15.72
CA VAL A 55 0.30 -3.27 16.02
C VAL A 55 0.94 -2.13 16.80
N GLY A 56 0.85 -0.91 16.26
CA GLY A 56 1.42 0.29 16.85
C GLY A 56 2.77 0.71 16.27
N ASP A 57 3.47 -0.16 15.55
CA ASP A 57 4.65 0.23 14.79
C ASP A 57 4.26 1.13 13.60
N GLN A 58 5.07 2.16 13.36
CA GLN A 58 4.76 3.22 12.41
C GLN A 58 6.01 3.73 11.70
N GLY A 59 5.79 4.25 10.50
CA GLY A 59 6.82 4.90 9.71
C GLY A 59 7.47 3.96 8.68
N PRO A 60 8.39 4.51 7.86
CA PRO A 60 9.14 3.71 6.92
C PRO A 60 10.17 2.83 7.63
N SER A 61 10.69 1.82 6.93
CA SER A 61 11.84 1.02 7.36
C SER A 61 11.66 0.26 8.69
N SER A 62 10.45 -0.20 8.98
CA SER A 62 10.14 -1.01 10.17
C SER A 62 11.05 -2.22 10.35
N LEU A 63 11.29 -2.98 9.27
CA LEU A 63 12.15 -4.16 9.32
C LEU A 63 13.61 -3.79 9.54
N ASP A 64 14.11 -2.74 8.87
CA ASP A 64 15.49 -2.28 9.07
C ASP A 64 15.71 -1.88 10.54
N ARG A 65 14.74 -1.16 11.12
CA ARG A 65 14.76 -0.76 12.53
C ARG A 65 14.70 -1.97 13.46
N ALA A 66 13.79 -2.92 13.25
CA ALA A 66 13.71 -4.13 14.06
C ALA A 66 15.03 -4.92 14.05
N ILE A 67 15.71 -4.99 12.90
CA ILE A 67 17.03 -5.63 12.78
C ILE A 67 18.10 -4.84 13.53
N LEU A 68 18.14 -3.52 13.39
CA LEU A 68 19.10 -2.65 14.07
C LEU A 68 18.95 -2.70 15.59
N ASP A 69 17.71 -2.67 16.06
CA ASP A 69 17.36 -2.74 17.48
C ASP A 69 17.46 -4.18 18.04
N ARG A 70 17.72 -5.16 17.16
CA ARG A 70 17.83 -6.59 17.48
C ARG A 70 16.59 -7.12 18.20
N GLU A 71 15.43 -6.73 17.70
CA GLU A 71 14.16 -7.19 18.23
C GLU A 71 14.09 -8.73 18.14
N PRO A 72 13.90 -9.43 19.27
CA PRO A 72 13.98 -10.88 19.31
C PRO A 72 12.78 -11.56 18.63
N VAL A 73 11.66 -10.84 18.49
CA VAL A 73 10.41 -11.28 17.84
C VAL A 73 9.76 -10.07 17.16
N TRP A 74 9.17 -10.28 15.99
CA TRP A 74 8.45 -9.26 15.24
C TRP A 74 7.09 -9.80 14.77
N ALA A 75 6.05 -9.60 15.58
CA ALA A 75 4.70 -10.11 15.36
C ALA A 75 3.64 -9.17 15.97
#